data_AF-A0A973RLD2-F1
#
_entry.id   AF-A0A973RLD2-F1
#
_cell.length_a   1.000
_cell.length_b   1.000
_cell.length_c   1.000
_cell.angle_alpha   90.00
_cell.angle_beta   90.00
_cell.angle_gamma   90.00
#
_symmetry.space_group_name_H-M   'P 1'
#
loop_
_entity.id
_entity.type
_entity.pdbx_description
1 polymer ?
#
loop_
_entity_poly.entity_id
_entity_poly.type
_entity_poly.pdbx_seq_one_letter_code
_entity_poly.pdbx_strand_id
1 'polypeptide(L)' 'MLRIGKLIDADGNQQLIKVMNMSAGGIMAIVTHQPAIEDHVQIELSSEKIPATVVWTRDDLVGFKF' A
#
# COMPACT_ATOMS: atom_id res chain seq x y z
N MET A 1 7.03 15.77 2.99
CA MET A 1 7.16 15.53 1.53
C MET A 1 6.23 14.38 1.18
N LEU A 2 5.27 14.60 0.27
CA LEU A 2 4.37 13.54 -0.20
C LEU A 2 5.15 12.59 -1.11
N ARG A 3 5.06 11.28 -0.86
CA ARG A 3 5.73 10.25 -1.66
C ARG A 3 4.66 9.43 -2.40
N ILE A 4 4.81 9.30 -3.71
CA ILE A 4 3.97 8.42 -4.53
C ILE A 4 4.63 7.04 -4.55
N GLY A 5 3.83 6.01 -4.32
CA GLY A 5 4.22 4.61 -4.49
C GLY A 5 3.32 3.92 -5.50
N LYS A 6 3.57 2.64 -5.72
CA LYS A 6 2.71 1.77 -6.54
C LYS A 6 2.34 0.54 -5.73
N LEU A 7 1.05 0.26 -5.67
CA LEU A 7 0.49 -0.96 -5.09
C LEU A 7 0.29 -1.97 -6.21
N ILE A 8 0.73 -3.20 -5.99
CA ILE A 8 0.55 -4.35 -6.88
C ILE A 8 -0.21 -5.40 -6.08
N ASP A 9 -1.40 -5.78 -6.52
CA ASP A 9 -2.21 -6.81 -5.86
C ASP A 9 -1.79 -8.23 -6.25
N ALA A 10 -2.47 -9.23 -5.68
CA ALA A 10 -2.19 -10.66 -5.92
C ALA A 10 -2.43 -11.09 -7.38
N ASP A 11 -3.35 -10.44 -8.08
CA ASP A 11 -3.65 -10.68 -9.50
C ASP A 11 -2.67 -9.94 -10.43
N GLY A 12 -1.79 -9.12 -9.86
CA GLY A 12 -0.80 -8.31 -10.58
C GLY A 12 -1.35 -6.99 -11.10
N ASN A 13 -2.58 -6.60 -10.76
CA ASN A 13 -3.10 -5.27 -11.08
C ASN A 13 -2.33 -4.21 -10.29
N GLN A 14 -2.19 -3.04 -10.91
CA GLN A 14 -1.33 -1.98 -10.38
C GLN A 14 -2.11 -0.69 -10.23
N GLN A 15 -1.83 0.03 -9.15
CA GLN A 15 -2.34 1.38 -8.96
C GLN A 15 -1.30 2.26 -8.26
N LEU A 16 -1.34 3.56 -8.56
CA LEU A 16 -0.56 4.54 -7.79
C LEU A 16 -1.22 4.77 -6.44
N ILE A 17 -0.40 4.89 -5.41
CA ILE A 17 -0.83 5.20 -4.05
C ILE A 17 -0.12 6.44 -3.54
N LYS A 18 -0.81 7.21 -2.70
CA LYS A 18 -0.22 8.38 -2.04
C LYS A 18 0.13 8.01 -0.61
N VAL A 19 1.42 7.90 -0.32
CA VAL A 19 1.92 7.56 1.02
C VAL A 19 1.75 8.77 1.93
N MET A 20 0.98 8.57 3.00
CA MET A 20 0.68 9.59 4.01
C MET A 20 1.70 9.52 5.15
N ASN A 21 2.01 8.31 5.61
CA ASN A 21 3.00 8.05 6.66
C ASN A 21 3.75 6.74 6.37
N MET A 22 5.00 6.64 6.85
CA MET A 22 5.84 5.45 6.74
C MET A 22 6.66 5.24 8.01
N SER A 23 6.75 3.98 8.43
CA SER A 23 7.56 3.52 9.55
C SER A 23 8.32 2.25 9.15
N ALA A 24 9.14 1.71 10.05
CA ALA A 24 9.80 0.42 9.82
C ALA A 24 8.82 -0.77 9.73
N GLY A 25 7.61 -0.63 10.28
CA GLY A 25 6.61 -1.71 10.31
C GLY A 25 5.52 -1.60 9.24
N GLY A 26 5.49 -0.54 8.45
CA GLY A 26 4.44 -0.35 7.46
C GLY A 26 4.19 1.08 7.03
N ILE A 27 3.18 1.24 6.16
CA ILE A 27 2.71 2.53 5.64
C ILE A 27 1.21 2.70 5.83
N MET A 28 0.81 3.97 5.84
CA MET A 28 -0.56 4.38 5.60
C MET A 28 -0.60 5.12 4.26
N ALA A 29 -1.49 4.71 3.36
CA ALA A 29 -1.60 5.33 2.04
C ALA A 29 -3.05 5.51 1.62
N ILE A 30 -3.26 6.53 0.77
CA ILE A 30 -4.51 6.72 0.04
C ILE A 30 -4.44 5.88 -1.24
N VAL A 31 -5.50 5.12 -1.52
CA VAL A 31 -5.63 4.22 -2.67
C VAL A 31 -6.85 4.58 -3.51
N THR A 32 -6.85 4.21 -4.80
CA THR A 32 -8.01 4.40 -5.68
C THR A 32 -8.96 3.21 -5.64
N HIS A 33 -8.40 1.99 -5.64
CA HIS A 33 -9.14 0.75 -5.48
C HIS A 33 -8.71 0.10 -4.17
N GLN A 34 -9.65 -0.12 -3.28
CA GLN A 34 -9.34 -0.59 -1.94
C GLN A 34 -9.15 -2.11 -1.94
N PRO A 35 -7.94 -2.62 -1.57
CA PRO A 35 -7.76 -4.04 -1.35
C PRO A 35 -8.51 -4.49 -0.08
N ALA A 36 -8.81 -5.78 0.04
CA ALA A 36 -9.44 -6.35 1.22
C ALA A 36 -8.44 -6.47 2.38
N ILE A 37 -8.96 -6.50 3.61
CA ILE A 37 -8.14 -6.81 4.79
C ILE A 37 -7.60 -8.25 4.66
N GLU A 38 -6.36 -8.46 5.10
CA GLU A 38 -5.55 -9.67 4.92
C GLU A 38 -5.01 -9.91 3.50
N ASP A 39 -5.31 -9.05 2.51
CA ASP A 39 -4.70 -9.19 1.19
C ASP A 39 -3.18 -9.05 1.27
N HIS A 40 -2.49 -9.97 0.60
CA HIS A 40 -1.05 -9.88 0.36
C HIS A 40 -0.78 -9.08 -0.91
N VAL A 41 0.02 -8.03 -0.77
CA VAL A 41 0.31 -7.08 -1.83
C VAL A 41 1.81 -6.78 -1.90
N GLN A 42 2.25 -6.13 -2.97
CA GLN A 42 3.57 -5.53 -3.05
C GLN A 42 3.44 -4.01 -3.11
N ILE A 43 4.21 -3.34 -2.26
CA ILE A 43 4.37 -1.89 -2.29
C ILE A 43 5.70 -1.57 -2.96
N GLU A 44 5.64 -0.89 -4.10
CA GLU A 44 6.83 -0.40 -4.79
C GLU A 44 7.10 1.07 -4.40
N LEU A 45 8.26 1.29 -3.78
CA LEU A 45 8.78 2.61 -3.41
C LEU A 45 10.22 2.72 -3.90
N SER A 46 10.55 3.78 -4.64
CA SER A 46 11.91 4.00 -5.16
C SER A 46 12.50 2.78 -5.88
N SER A 47 11.68 2.08 -6.67
CA SER A 47 12.01 0.85 -7.41
C SER A 47 12.27 -0.40 -6.55
N GLU A 48 12.11 -0.31 -5.22
CA GLU A 48 12.13 -1.47 -4.33
C GLU A 48 10.71 -1.98 -4.12
N LYS A 49 10.51 -3.30 -4.28
CA LYS A 49 9.23 -3.97 -4.03
C LYS A 49 9.25 -4.60 -2.65
N ILE A 50 8.38 -4.13 -1.78
CA ILE A 50 8.27 -4.54 -0.39
C ILE A 50 6.97 -5.34 -0.25
N PRO A 51 7.02 -6.65 0.09
CA PRO A 51 5.83 -7.41 0.44
C PRO A 51 5.11 -6.74 1.62
N ALA A 52 3.78 -6.72 1.58
CA ALA A 52 2.99 -6.19 2.67
C ALA A 52 1.64 -6.91 2.79
N THR A 53 1.02 -6.78 3.95
CA THR A 53 -0.35 -7.24 4.21
C THR A 53 -1.23 -6.05 4.57
N VAL A 54 -2.45 -6.04 4.04
CA VAL A 54 -3.48 -5.06 4.42
C VAL A 54 -4.00 -5.39 5.80
N VAL A 55 -3.86 -4.47 6.75
CA VAL A 55 -4.25 -4.70 8.17
C VAL A 55 -5.50 -3.95 8.60
N TRP A 56 -5.86 -2.88 7.88
CA TRP A 56 -7.11 -2.15 8.07
C TRP A 56 -7.41 -1.27 6.85
N THR A 57 -8.68 -0.96 6.67
CA THR A 57 -9.17 -0.01 5.66
C THR A 57 -10.13 1.00 6.31
N ARG A 58 -10.12 2.24 5.84
CA ARG A 58 -11.07 3.29 6.24
C ARG A 58 -11.19 4.32 5.12
N ASP A 59 -12.36 4.40 4.49
CA ASP A 59 -12.64 5.30 3.37
C ASP A 59 -11.67 5.08 2.20
N ASP A 60 -10.76 6.00 1.91
CA ASP A 60 -9.69 5.87 0.90
C ASP A 60 -8.33 5.54 1.51
N LEU A 61 -8.23 5.48 2.85
CA LEU A 61 -7.01 5.19 3.59
C LEU A 61 -6.89 3.69 3.87
N VAL A 62 -5.68 3.18 3.68
CA VAL A 62 -5.35 1.78 3.92
C VAL A 62 -4.05 1.70 4.71
N GLY A 63 -4.05 0.82 5.71
CA GLY A 63 -2.86 0.45 6.46
C GLY A 63 -2.23 -0.81 5.89
N PHE A 64 -0.95 -0.71 5.55
CA PHE A 64 -0.14 -1.83 5.05
C PHE A 64 0.97 -2.13 6.05
N LYS A 65 1.09 -3.40 6.45
CA LYS A 65 2.17 -3.88 7.32
C LYS A 65 3.22 -4.58 6.46
N PHE A 66 4.49 -4.21 6.62
CA PHE A 66 5.62 -4.88 5.98
C PHE A 66 5.92 -6.24 6.62
#